data_AF-A0A1F9V1J4-F1
#
_entry.id   AF-A0A1F9V1J4-F1
#
_cell.length_a   1.000
_cell.length_b   1.000
_cell.length_c   1.000
_cell.angle_alpha   90.00
_cell.angle_beta   90.00
_cell.angle_gamma   90.00
#
_symmetry.space_group_name_H-M   'P 1'
#
loop_
_entity.id
_entity.type
_entity.pdbx_description
1 polymer ?
#
loop_
_entity_poly.entity_id
_entity_poly.type
_entity_poly.pdbx_seq_one_letter_code
_entity_poly.pdbx_strand_id
1 'polypeptide(L)' 'MDGESRAYYILGYGPFGDNSLKAAIKDALSKRGGDTLTNVAIDQSVTFFGAGPSLPQFNFGFSVKTKVYGTAVRYRK' A
#
# COMPACT_ATOMS: atom_id res chain seq x y z
N MET A 1 -0.08 -11.17 9.17
CA MET A 1 -0.81 -11.37 7.90
C MET A 1 -0.78 -10.06 7.18
N ASP A 2 -0.30 -10.08 5.95
CA ASP A 2 0.29 -8.88 5.38
C ASP A 2 -0.41 -8.60 4.04
N GLY A 3 -0.99 -7.41 3.92
CA GLY A 3 -1.60 -6.91 2.69
C GLY A 3 -0.94 -5.61 2.28
N GLU A 4 -0.91 -5.37 0.97
CA GLU A 4 -0.25 -4.19 0.41
C GLU A 4 -1.11 -3.53 -0.65
N SER A 5 -1.10 -2.20 -0.65
CA SER A 5 -1.65 -1.39 -1.72
C SER A 5 -0.71 -0.24 -2.06
N ARG A 6 -0.60 0.12 -3.33
CA ARG A 6 0.31 1.17 -3.78
C ARG A 6 -0.33 2.05 -4.86
N ALA A 7 -0.12 3.36 -4.71
CA ALA A 7 -0.45 4.37 -5.71
C ALA A 7 0.81 5.10 -6.17
N TYR A 8 0.82 5.52 -7.43
CA TYR A 8 1.92 6.26 -8.05
C TYR A 8 1.47 7.65 -8.49
N TYR A 9 2.38 8.60 -8.36
CA TYR A 9 2.25 9.98 -8.79
C TYR A 9 3.44 10.31 -9.66
N ILE A 10 3.21 10.70 -10.92
CA ILE A 10 4.26 10.96 -11.91
C ILE A 10 4.02 12.36 -12.48
N LEU A 11 5.02 13.23 -12.36
CA LEU A 11 5.01 14.61 -12.84
C LEU A 11 3.79 15.40 -12.34
N GLY A 12 3.34 15.11 -11.11
CA GLY A 12 2.14 15.71 -10.53
C GLY A 12 0.81 15.08 -10.99
N TYR A 13 0.82 14.15 -11.94
CA TYR A 13 -0.36 13.39 -12.38
C TYR A 13 -0.53 12.10 -11.56
N GLY A 14 -1.78 11.71 -11.33
CA GLY A 14 -2.16 10.53 -10.53
C GLY A 14 -3.34 10.81 -9.59
N PRO A 15 -3.68 9.90 -8.65
CA PRO A 15 -3.00 8.63 -8.37
C PRO A 15 -3.26 7.57 -9.44
N PHE A 16 -2.20 6.90 -9.88
CA PHE A 16 -2.30 5.65 -10.64
C PHE A 16 -2.22 4.47 -9.67
N GLY A 17 -3.30 3.69 -9.55
CA GLY A 17 -3.44 2.63 -8.56
C GLY A 17 -4.22 3.08 -7.32
N ASP A 18 -4.13 2.31 -6.24
CA ASP A 18 -4.87 2.51 -5.00
C ASP A 18 -3.90 2.33 -3.83
N ASN A 19 -3.81 3.30 -2.93
CA ASN A 19 -3.00 3.22 -1.70
C ASN A 19 -3.88 3.23 -0.44
N SER A 20 -5.19 3.05 -0.58
CA SER A 20 -6.12 3.08 0.55
C SER A 20 -5.88 1.90 1.50
N LEU A 21 -6.15 2.15 2.78
CA LEU A 21 -6.15 1.11 3.80
C LEU A 21 -7.11 -0.04 3.43
N LYS A 22 -8.26 0.30 2.85
CA LYS A 22 -9.27 -0.68 2.41
C LYS A 22 -8.72 -1.64 1.36
N ALA A 23 -7.99 -1.12 0.38
CA ALA A 23 -7.38 -1.96 -0.65
C ALA A 23 -6.29 -2.88 -0.06
N ALA A 24 -5.48 -2.37 0.87
CA ALA A 24 -4.47 -3.18 1.55
C ALA A 24 -5.10 -4.28 2.44
N ILE A 25 -6.18 -3.98 3.16
CA ILE A 25 -6.95 -4.99 3.92
C ILE A 25 -7.58 -6.02 2.98
N LYS A 26 -8.17 -5.58 1.86
CA LYS A 26 -8.77 -6.47 0.86
C LYS A 26 -7.73 -7.43 0.27
N ASP A 27 -6.52 -6.94 0.00
CA ASP A 27 -5.38 -7.76 -0.43
C ASP A 27 -4.93 -8.75 0.67
N ALA A 28 -4.89 -8.34 1.94
CA ALA A 28 -4.59 -9.23 3.06
C ALA A 28 -5.63 -10.37 3.19
N LEU A 29 -6.92 -10.04 3.09
CA LEU A 29 -8.02 -11.00 3.22
C LEU A 29 -8.14 -11.92 2.01
N SER A 30 -7.92 -11.41 0.79
CA SER A 30 -7.98 -12.22 -0.44
C SER A 30 -6.93 -13.32 -0.47
N LYS A 31 -5.74 -13.08 0.09
CA LYS A 31 -4.64 -14.05 0.16
C LYS A 31 -4.88 -15.22 1.11
N ARG A 32 -5.69 -15.03 2.17
CA ARG A 32 -5.80 -16.00 3.29
C ARG A 32 -7.22 -16.49 3.57
N GLY A 33 -8.26 -15.84 3.04
CA GLY A 33 -9.65 -16.31 3.13
C GLY A 33 -10.32 -16.12 4.50
N GLY A 34 -10.20 -14.93 5.09
CA GLY A 34 -10.91 -14.54 6.33
C GLY A 34 -11.98 -13.47 6.09
N ASP A 35 -12.85 -13.27 7.09
CA ASP A 35 -13.93 -12.28 7.03
C ASP A 35 -13.47 -10.90 7.54
N THR A 36 -12.56 -10.88 8.51
CA THR A 36 -12.04 -9.65 9.10
C THR A 36 -10.57 -9.76 9.51
N LEU A 37 -9.91 -8.62 9.68
CA LEU A 37 -8.55 -8.51 10.21
C LEU A 37 -8.60 -7.93 11.62
N THR A 38 -7.97 -8.58 12.60
CA THR A 38 -7.79 -8.08 13.97
C THR A 38 -6.32 -7.80 14.27
N ASN A 39 -6.05 -7.04 15.34
CA ASN A 39 -4.71 -6.60 15.75
C ASN A 39 -3.95 -5.96 14.58
N VAL A 40 -4.58 -4.94 13.99
CA VAL A 40 -4.10 -4.32 12.75
C VAL A 40 -3.01 -3.29 13.06
N ALA A 41 -1.84 -3.47 12.46
CA ALA A 41 -0.80 -2.46 12.37
C ALA A 41 -0.70 -1.96 10.92
N ILE A 42 -0.53 -0.65 10.75
CA ILE A 42 -0.52 0.01 9.45
C ILE A 42 0.85 0.67 9.29
N ASP A 43 1.50 0.41 8.17
CA ASP A 43 2.74 1.06 7.77
C ASP A 43 2.53 1.74 6.42
N GLN A 44 2.72 3.06 6.38
CA GLN A 44 2.60 3.84 5.16
C GLN A 44 3.95 4.48 4.85
N SER A 45 4.46 4.16 3.66
CA SER A 45 5.76 4.61 3.18
C SER A 45 5.61 5.40 1.89
N VAL A 46 6.40 6.47 1.76
CA VAL A 46 6.51 7.25 0.52
C VAL A 46 7.89 7.01 -0.06
N THR A 47 7.95 6.62 -1.33
CA THR A 47 9.19 6.41 -2.07
C THR A 47 9.23 7.38 -3.23
N PHE A 48 10.20 8.28 -3.23
CA PHE A 48 10.46 9.20 -4.33
C PHE A 48 11.36 8.53 -5.38
N PHE A 49 11.07 8.74 -6.66
CA PHE A 49 11.92 8.30 -7.76
C PHE A 49 12.17 9.46 -8.72
N GLY A 50 13.44 9.78 -8.92
CA GLY A 50 13.92 10.91 -9.70
C GLY A 50 14.81 10.49 -10.88
N ALA A 51 15.42 11.48 -11.53
CA ALA A 51 16.34 11.31 -12.67
C ALA A 51 17.69 10.70 -12.26
N GLY A 52 17.65 9.49 -11.71
CA GLY A 52 18.84 8.73 -11.39
C GLY A 52 19.89 9.51 -10.58
N PRO A 53 21.17 9.07 -10.62
CA PRO A 53 22.24 9.71 -9.87
C PRO A 53 22.69 11.07 -10.44
N SER A 54 22.28 11.42 -11.67
CA SER A 54 22.75 12.61 -12.39
C SER A 54 21.94 13.88 -12.08
N LEU A 55 20.69 13.76 -11.60
CA LEU A 55 19.88 14.90 -11.16
C LEU A 55 19.15 14.59 -9.84
N PRO A 56 19.88 14.49 -8.70
CA PRO A 56 19.33 14.07 -7.41
C PRO A 56 18.29 15.04 -6.84
N GLN A 57 18.23 16.27 -7.36
CA GLN A 57 17.27 17.30 -6.93
C GLN A 57 15.95 17.23 -7.72
N PHE A 58 15.90 16.44 -8.79
CA PHE A 58 14.75 16.37 -9.68
C PHE A 58 13.99 15.05 -9.52
N ASN A 59 12.96 15.09 -8.68
CA ASN A 59 12.01 13.99 -8.51
C ASN A 59 10.92 14.11 -9.57
N PHE A 60 10.78 13.12 -10.45
CA PHE A 60 9.70 13.08 -11.42
C PHE A 60 8.46 12.39 -10.89
N GLY A 61 8.53 11.79 -9.71
CA GLY A 61 7.39 11.10 -9.15
C GLY A 61 7.66 10.54 -7.77
N PHE A 62 6.59 10.06 -7.17
CA PHE A 62 6.62 9.34 -5.91
C PHE A 62 5.55 8.25 -5.92
N SER A 63 5.79 7.20 -5.14
CA SER A 63 4.79 6.19 -4.84
C SER A 63 4.47 6.22 -3.37
N VAL A 64 3.19 6.03 -3.05
CA VAL A 64 2.72 5.84 -1.69
C VAL A 64 2.30 4.38 -1.56
N LYS A 65 2.93 3.68 -0.62
CA LYS A 65 2.68 2.27 -0.35
C LYS A 65 2.15 2.11 1.07
N THR A 66 0.97 1.52 1.16
CA THR A 66 0.28 1.20 2.40
C THR A 66 0.36 -0.30 2.61
N LYS A 67 0.97 -0.69 3.71
CA LYS A 67 1.09 -2.07 4.18
C LYS A 67 0.25 -2.22 5.43
N VAL A 68 -0.42 -3.35 5.53
CA VAL A 68 -1.23 -3.71 6.68
C VAL A 68 -0.77 -5.04 7.19
N TYR A 69 -0.55 -5.11 8.50
CA TYR A 69 -0.21 -6.32 9.22
C TYR A 69 -1.33 -6.63 10.21
N GLY A 70 -1.74 -7.88 10.33
CA GLY A 70 -2.69 -8.30 11.36
C GLY A 70 -2.96 -9.79 11.35
N THR A 71 -4.02 -10.22 12.02
CA THR A 71 -4.49 -11.61 12.02
C THR A 71 -5.86 -11.67 11.37
N ALA A 72 -6.01 -12.45 10.30
CA ALA A 72 -7.32 -12.69 9.71
C ALA A 72 -8.10 -13.69 10.56
N VAL A 73 -9.36 -13.35 10.82
CA VAL A 73 -10.31 -14.17 11.56
C VAL A 73 -11.47 -14.51 10.63
N ARG A 74 -11.90 -15.75 10.67
CA ARG A 74 -13.11 -16.22 9.99
C ARG A 74 -14.13 -16.60 11.06
N TYR A 75 -15.32 -16.04 10.95
CA TYR A 75 -16.38 -16.35 11.90
C TYR A 75 -17.02 -17.69 11.53
N ARG A 76 -17.21 -18.56 12.53
CA ARG A 76 -18.04 -19.74 12.36
C ARG A 76 -19.47 -19.33 12.71
N LYS A 77 -20.37 -19.44 11.73
CA LYS A 77 -21.79 -19.21 11.93
C LYS A 77 -22.41 -20.35 12.73
#